data_AF-A0A1J4UV13-F1
#
_entry.id   AF-A0A1J4UV13-F1
#
_cell.length_a   1.000
_cell.length_b   1.000
_cell.length_c   1.000
_cell.angle_alpha   90.00
_cell.angle_beta   90.00
_cell.angle_gamma   90.00
#
_symmetry.space_group_name_H-M   'P 1'
#
loop_
_entity.id
_entity.type
_entity.pdbx_description
1 polymer ?
#
loop_
_entity_poly.entity_id
_entity_poly.type
_entity_poly.pdbx_seq_one_letter_code
_entity_poly.pdbx_strand_id
1 'polypeptide(L)'
;MIPLLLSAMLLSAPSASTLETARGYAAVQNFDSAIPLFEAYIADFPETVEGRELLVSSLRLRAGRAFTAGNITSAIRDITRAMQVEPNLEILKKDFAVLNAVTGQKLLESGDTEGARDLFKKAITFDSTNLSIRRIASNLEVKVGDAYMSENRPMNAIFAYRSALENDSTNIQAHLALGQIYYSREEFELAKHHLRSARELSSSAIRGLDELMLKIEKEESVSKNYQTIEASNFVVRFEGAWKPELFYQALPILEEARERAGRLFERTSRKQITIIIYSGDGYQRSSEAPDWSAGIYDGKIRLREGELLRDPRYLTKIIRHEVAHAMIEELAPEKIPAWLHEGFSRYLEGERWDPLTDASYLVNAIKDRRTILFSDLAKPFASLPGNTDIRLAYVEAGAAVKFLAENFGEHSLADMMTLFSAGRNTEQVIDSITFCDLNLFQKRVEDWVIWEYAR
;
A
#
# COMPACT_ATOMS: atom_id res chain seq x y z
N MET A 1 68.31 45.59 9.65
CA MET A 1 67.92 44.83 8.43
C MET A 1 67.08 43.64 8.88
N ILE A 2 66.05 43.16 8.18
CA ILE A 2 65.16 43.68 7.12
C ILE A 2 63.81 42.96 7.40
N PRO A 3 62.63 43.60 7.25
CA PRO A 3 61.37 43.07 7.81
C PRO A 3 60.76 41.90 7.03
N LEU A 4 59.84 41.18 7.68
CA LEU A 4 58.98 40.17 7.06
C LEU A 4 58.14 40.80 5.95
N LEU A 5 58.15 40.18 4.77
CA LEU A 5 57.15 40.41 3.73
C LEU A 5 55.93 39.52 4.00
N LEU A 6 54.95 40.05 4.75
CA LEU A 6 53.59 39.54 4.68
C LEU A 6 53.01 39.95 3.32
N SER A 7 52.88 38.98 2.40
CA SER A 7 52.19 39.19 1.13
C SER A 7 50.68 39.28 1.36
N ALA A 8 50.22 40.44 1.80
CA ALA A 8 48.80 40.76 1.88
C ALA A 8 48.21 40.80 0.46
N MET A 9 47.58 39.69 0.05
CA MET A 9 46.66 39.70 -1.09
C MET A 9 45.52 40.65 -0.73
N LEU A 10 45.48 41.80 -1.41
CA LEU A 10 44.34 42.70 -1.40
C LEU A 10 43.17 42.00 -2.09
N LEU A 11 42.34 41.32 -1.29
CA LEU A 11 40.94 41.09 -1.63
C LEU A 11 40.30 42.46 -1.82
N SER A 12 40.12 42.87 -3.07
CA SER A 12 39.35 44.05 -3.42
C SER A 12 37.91 43.79 -3.04
N ALA A 13 37.44 44.38 -1.93
CA ALA A 13 36.06 44.29 -1.49
C ALA A 13 35.12 44.60 -2.69
N PRO A 14 34.15 43.73 -3.02
CA PRO A 14 33.28 43.93 -4.16
C PRO A 14 32.44 45.19 -3.94
N SER A 15 32.81 46.27 -4.61
CA SER A 15 32.13 47.56 -4.43
C SER A 15 30.74 47.55 -5.08
N ALA A 16 30.03 48.69 -5.02
CA ALA A 16 28.79 48.88 -5.78
C ALA A 16 28.92 48.48 -7.26
N SER A 17 30.11 48.57 -7.87
CA SER A 17 30.36 48.11 -9.24
C SER A 17 30.11 46.62 -9.47
N THR A 18 30.31 45.75 -8.47
CA THR A 18 30.02 44.32 -8.59
C THR A 18 28.51 44.07 -8.70
N LEU A 19 27.72 44.79 -7.90
CA LEU A 19 26.26 44.74 -7.95
C LEU A 19 25.74 45.36 -9.26
N GLU A 20 26.30 46.49 -9.70
CA GLU A 20 26.01 47.14 -10.98
C GLU A 20 26.23 46.18 -12.18
N THR A 21 27.38 45.50 -12.20
CA THR A 21 27.72 44.51 -13.23
C THR A 21 26.78 43.30 -13.18
N ALA A 22 26.40 42.82 -11.99
CA ALA A 22 25.44 41.74 -11.82
C ALA A 22 24.04 42.11 -12.35
N ARG A 23 23.56 43.34 -12.06
CA ARG A 23 22.33 43.90 -12.65
C ARG A 23 22.43 43.96 -14.18
N GLY A 24 23.56 44.39 -14.73
CA GLY A 24 23.80 44.43 -16.18
C GLY A 24 23.61 43.08 -16.85
N TYR A 25 24.21 42.01 -16.30
CA TYR A 25 24.00 40.65 -16.79
C TYR A 25 22.57 40.14 -16.58
N ALA A 26 21.93 40.45 -15.44
CA ALA A 26 20.56 40.04 -15.16
C ALA A 26 19.53 40.72 -16.11
N ALA A 27 19.76 41.98 -16.48
CA ALA A 27 18.89 42.74 -17.38
C ALA A 27 18.86 42.14 -18.80
N VAL A 28 20.01 41.67 -19.31
CA VAL A 28 20.09 40.89 -20.57
C VAL A 28 19.78 39.40 -20.36
N GLN A 29 19.32 39.00 -19.16
CA GLN A 29 18.98 37.64 -18.77
C GLN A 29 20.12 36.62 -18.95
N ASN A 30 21.38 37.07 -18.81
CA ASN A 30 22.55 36.21 -18.70
C ASN A 30 22.76 35.82 -17.22
N PHE A 31 21.88 34.94 -16.73
CA PHE A 31 21.88 34.54 -15.32
C PHE A 31 23.12 33.74 -14.91
N ASP A 32 23.81 33.08 -15.86
CA ASP A 32 25.02 32.31 -15.56
C ASP A 32 26.22 33.20 -15.23
N SER A 33 26.29 34.42 -15.78
CA SER A 33 27.23 35.44 -15.34
C SER A 33 26.72 36.29 -14.17
N ALA A 34 25.40 36.50 -14.04
CA ALA A 34 24.84 37.33 -12.98
C ALA A 34 24.85 36.66 -11.59
N ILE A 35 24.44 35.39 -11.51
CA ILE A 35 24.25 34.68 -10.24
C ILE A 35 25.54 34.63 -9.38
N PRO A 36 26.72 34.25 -9.91
CA PRO A 36 27.95 34.22 -9.11
C PRO A 36 28.38 35.59 -8.57
N LEU A 37 28.04 36.68 -9.27
CA LEU A 37 28.34 38.05 -8.83
C LEU A 37 27.40 38.50 -7.71
N PHE A 38 26.11 38.11 -7.76
CA PHE A 38 25.20 38.33 -6.64
C PHE A 38 25.58 37.47 -5.42
N GLU A 39 26.02 36.22 -5.62
CA GLU A 39 26.49 35.35 -4.52
C GLU A 39 27.75 35.93 -3.86
N ALA A 40 28.72 36.43 -4.64
CA ALA A 40 29.89 37.13 -4.09
C ALA A 40 29.48 38.41 -3.33
N TYR A 41 28.57 39.22 -3.88
CA TYR A 41 28.08 40.42 -3.21
C TYR A 41 27.37 40.10 -1.87
N ILE A 42 26.56 39.05 -1.81
CA ILE A 42 25.89 38.62 -0.55
C ILE A 42 26.90 38.02 0.44
N ALA A 43 27.98 37.38 -0.01
CA ALA A 43 29.02 36.87 0.89
C ALA A 43 29.71 37.99 1.68
N ASP A 44 29.97 39.14 1.04
CA ASP A 44 30.53 40.33 1.69
C ASP A 44 29.48 41.21 2.40
N PHE A 45 28.20 41.16 1.96
CA PHE A 45 27.11 41.95 2.54
C PHE A 45 25.84 41.11 2.84
N PRO A 46 25.89 40.12 3.76
CA PRO A 46 24.84 39.11 3.93
C PRO A 46 23.49 39.67 4.38
N GLU A 47 23.48 40.77 5.16
CA GLU A 47 22.25 41.41 5.61
C GLU A 47 21.48 42.13 4.49
N THR A 48 22.07 42.35 3.31
CA THR A 48 21.42 43.13 2.25
C THR A 48 20.15 42.45 1.74
N VAL A 49 19.02 43.18 1.84
CA VAL A 49 17.73 42.72 1.30
C VAL A 49 17.78 42.74 -0.23
N GLU A 50 18.19 43.85 -0.84
CA GLU A 50 18.24 43.99 -2.31
C GLU A 50 19.16 42.96 -2.98
N GLY A 51 20.32 42.64 -2.38
CA GLY A 51 21.22 41.60 -2.88
C GLY A 51 20.53 40.24 -2.93
N ARG A 52 19.90 39.84 -1.81
CA ARG A 52 19.14 38.58 -1.69
C ARG A 52 17.95 38.53 -2.65
N GLU A 53 17.18 39.60 -2.76
CA GLU A 53 16.06 39.70 -3.71
C GLU A 53 16.50 39.56 -5.17
N LEU A 54 17.64 40.16 -5.55
CA LEU A 54 18.19 40.05 -6.91
C LEU A 54 18.75 38.65 -7.20
N LEU A 55 19.41 38.00 -6.24
CA LEU A 55 19.87 36.61 -6.38
C LEU A 55 18.68 35.66 -6.51
N VAL A 56 17.69 35.75 -5.60
CA VAL A 56 16.47 34.93 -5.62
C VAL A 56 15.73 35.13 -6.95
N SER A 57 15.54 36.37 -7.40
CA SER A 57 14.90 36.66 -8.68
C SER A 57 15.64 36.05 -9.87
N SER A 58 16.98 36.15 -9.88
CA SER A 58 17.81 35.58 -10.95
C SER A 58 17.77 34.05 -10.97
N LEU A 59 17.81 33.41 -9.79
CA LEU A 59 17.67 31.96 -9.65
C LEU A 59 16.30 31.48 -10.10
N ARG A 60 15.21 32.15 -9.70
CA ARG A 60 13.83 31.84 -10.14
C ARG A 60 13.67 31.97 -11.66
N LEU A 61 14.19 33.04 -12.26
CA LEU A 61 14.11 33.25 -13.71
C LEU A 61 14.94 32.21 -14.50
N ARG A 62 16.13 31.83 -14.01
CA ARG A 62 16.91 30.73 -14.61
C ARG A 62 16.22 29.38 -14.43
N ALA A 63 15.61 29.11 -13.27
CA ALA A 63 14.83 27.90 -13.02
C ALA A 63 13.60 27.81 -13.95
N GLY A 64 12.88 28.91 -14.16
CA GLY A 64 11.76 28.97 -15.10
C GLY A 64 12.19 28.62 -16.54
N ARG A 65 13.31 29.18 -17.01
CA ARG A 65 13.91 28.82 -18.31
C ARG A 65 14.28 27.33 -18.40
N ALA A 66 14.94 26.79 -17.36
CA ALA A 66 15.30 25.39 -17.30
C ALA A 66 14.07 24.46 -17.32
N PHE A 67 13.00 24.84 -16.61
CA PHE A 67 11.73 24.14 -16.62
C PHE A 67 11.06 24.15 -18.01
N THR A 68 11.00 25.31 -18.69
CA THR A 68 10.46 25.38 -20.07
C THR A 68 11.30 24.61 -21.08
N ALA A 69 12.60 24.41 -20.82
CA ALA A 69 13.49 23.55 -21.60
C ALA A 69 13.43 22.06 -21.19
N GLY A 70 12.50 21.66 -20.31
CA GLY A 70 12.33 20.30 -19.81
C GLY A 70 13.38 19.83 -18.79
N ASN A 71 14.39 20.66 -18.49
CA ASN A 71 15.50 20.39 -17.56
C ASN A 71 15.07 20.68 -16.11
N ILE A 72 14.13 19.87 -15.62
CA ILE A 72 13.53 20.00 -14.29
C ILE A 72 14.58 19.88 -13.18
N THR A 73 15.60 19.05 -13.35
CA THR A 73 16.71 18.88 -12.38
C THR A 73 17.44 20.21 -12.12
N SER A 74 17.71 21.00 -13.18
CA SER A 74 18.34 22.32 -13.02
C SER A 74 17.40 23.35 -12.41
N ALA A 75 16.10 23.27 -12.72
CA ALA A 75 15.08 24.13 -12.11
C ALA A 75 14.94 23.84 -10.60
N ILE A 76 14.86 22.57 -10.20
CA ILE A 76 14.84 22.15 -8.79
C ILE A 76 16.09 22.63 -8.06
N ARG A 77 17.28 22.46 -8.64
CA ARG A 77 18.54 22.95 -8.06
C ARG A 77 18.50 24.45 -7.79
N ASP A 78 18.07 25.24 -8.78
CA ASP A 78 18.12 26.70 -8.67
C ASP A 78 17.03 27.27 -7.75
N ILE A 79 15.82 26.66 -7.69
CA ILE A 79 14.83 26.98 -6.64
C ILE A 79 15.31 26.54 -5.25
N THR A 80 15.97 25.37 -5.13
CA THR A 80 16.54 24.93 -3.84
C THR A 80 17.58 25.93 -3.33
N ARG A 81 18.44 26.46 -4.22
CA ARG A 81 19.39 27.53 -3.87
C ARG A 81 18.68 28.82 -3.46
N ALA A 82 17.61 29.22 -4.17
CA ALA A 82 16.82 30.38 -3.77
C ALA A 82 16.18 30.21 -2.38
N MET A 83 15.72 28.99 -2.04
CA MET A 83 15.20 28.66 -0.71
C MET A 83 16.28 28.59 0.38
N GLN A 84 17.57 28.46 0.03
CA GLN A 84 18.66 28.61 1.00
C GLN A 84 18.92 30.10 1.33
N VAL A 85 18.59 31.01 0.41
CA VAL A 85 18.73 32.47 0.61
C VAL A 85 17.50 33.03 1.35
N GLU A 86 16.28 32.66 0.92
CA GLU A 86 15.02 33.14 1.51
C GLU A 86 14.04 31.98 1.79
N PRO A 87 14.29 31.15 2.83
CA PRO A 87 13.53 29.92 3.10
C PRO A 87 12.04 30.15 3.43
N ASN A 88 11.71 31.33 3.94
CA ASN A 88 10.33 31.66 4.34
C ASN A 88 9.48 32.22 3.19
N LEU A 89 10.10 32.57 2.06
CA LEU A 89 9.43 33.28 0.96
C LEU A 89 8.43 32.36 0.24
N GLU A 90 7.14 32.66 0.42
CA GLU A 90 6.03 31.78 0.04
C GLU A 90 6.02 31.40 -1.45
N ILE A 91 6.45 32.29 -2.34
CA ILE A 91 6.47 32.00 -3.78
C ILE A 91 7.48 30.90 -4.13
N LEU A 92 8.59 30.76 -3.38
CA LEU A 92 9.57 29.71 -3.61
C LEU A 92 9.06 28.34 -3.19
N LYS A 93 8.28 28.26 -2.10
CA LYS A 93 7.61 27.02 -1.71
C LYS A 93 6.63 26.56 -2.79
N LYS A 94 5.91 27.50 -3.41
CA LYS A 94 4.97 27.23 -4.50
C LYS A 94 5.66 26.81 -5.80
N ASP A 95 6.74 27.49 -6.20
CA ASP A 95 7.59 27.04 -7.32
C ASP A 95 8.12 25.61 -7.07
N PHE A 96 8.61 25.34 -5.85
CA PHE A 96 9.14 24.03 -5.48
C PHE A 96 8.05 22.96 -5.44
N ALA A 97 6.86 23.26 -4.94
CA ALA A 97 5.71 22.36 -4.96
C ALA A 97 5.34 21.95 -6.39
N VAL A 98 5.23 22.91 -7.31
CA VAL A 98 4.98 22.64 -8.74
C VAL A 98 6.08 21.78 -9.35
N LEU A 99 7.35 22.08 -9.08
CA LEU A 99 8.47 21.28 -9.60
C LEU A 99 8.50 19.84 -9.07
N ASN A 100 8.20 19.62 -7.78
CA ASN A 100 8.09 18.27 -7.23
C ASN A 100 6.87 17.54 -7.83
N ALA A 101 5.72 18.20 -7.97
CA ALA A 101 4.52 17.59 -8.58
C ALA A 101 4.71 17.18 -10.04
N VAL A 102 5.33 18.02 -10.88
CA VAL A 102 5.63 17.67 -12.29
C VAL A 102 6.67 16.55 -12.37
N THR A 103 7.61 16.47 -11.41
CA THR A 103 8.55 15.35 -11.32
C THR A 103 7.85 14.05 -10.90
N GLY A 104 6.93 14.12 -9.92
CA GLY A 104 6.11 12.97 -9.52
C GLY A 104 5.20 12.47 -10.64
N GLN A 105 4.65 13.37 -11.47
CA GLN A 105 3.91 12.97 -12.66
C GLN A 105 4.80 12.23 -13.68
N LYS A 106 6.05 12.68 -13.90
CA LYS A 106 6.99 11.94 -14.76
C LYS A 106 7.36 10.56 -14.22
N LEU A 107 7.51 10.42 -12.89
CA LEU A 107 7.72 9.11 -12.26
C LEU A 107 6.52 8.18 -12.52
N LEU A 108 5.30 8.69 -12.33
CA LEU A 108 4.06 7.97 -12.62
C LEU A 108 3.93 7.58 -14.11
N GLU A 109 4.34 8.45 -15.03
CA GLU A 109 4.41 8.16 -16.48
C GLU A 109 5.45 7.07 -16.82
N SER A 110 6.49 6.92 -15.99
CA SER A 110 7.46 5.80 -16.07
C SER A 110 7.07 4.56 -15.24
N GLY A 111 5.92 4.58 -14.56
CA GLY A 111 5.41 3.49 -13.73
C GLY A 111 5.85 3.50 -12.26
N ASP A 112 6.79 4.38 -11.87
CA ASP A 112 7.21 4.56 -10.47
C ASP A 112 6.12 5.29 -9.66
N THR A 113 5.21 4.47 -9.14
CA THR A 113 4.02 4.88 -8.38
C THR A 113 4.36 5.35 -6.96
N GLU A 114 5.41 4.81 -6.34
CA GLU A 114 5.79 5.18 -4.96
C GLU A 114 6.66 6.43 -4.92
N GLY A 115 7.63 6.58 -5.82
CA GLY A 115 8.37 7.84 -6.00
C GLY A 115 7.46 8.98 -6.45
N ALA A 116 6.44 8.70 -7.28
CA ALA A 116 5.39 9.67 -7.60
C ALA A 116 4.62 10.12 -6.35
N ARG A 117 4.13 9.18 -5.53
CA ARG A 117 3.41 9.44 -4.27
C ARG A 117 4.23 10.33 -3.33
N ASP A 118 5.51 10.01 -3.11
CA ASP A 118 6.38 10.78 -2.22
C ASP A 118 6.60 12.21 -2.73
N LEU A 119 6.77 12.40 -4.04
CA LEU A 119 6.91 13.73 -4.62
C LEU A 119 5.60 14.55 -4.59
N PHE A 120 4.42 13.92 -4.71
CA PHE A 120 3.15 14.60 -4.50
C PHE A 120 2.91 14.97 -3.03
N LYS A 121 3.20 14.07 -2.08
CA LYS A 121 3.14 14.32 -0.64
C LYS A 121 4.05 15.48 -0.25
N LYS A 122 5.28 15.50 -0.78
CA LYS A 122 6.23 16.60 -0.62
C LYS A 122 5.72 17.90 -1.24
N ALA A 123 5.15 17.87 -2.45
CA ALA A 123 4.57 19.05 -3.08
C ALA A 123 3.42 19.66 -2.25
N ILE A 124 2.50 18.83 -1.74
CA ILE A 124 1.39 19.25 -0.86
C ILE A 124 1.89 19.79 0.49
N THR A 125 3.06 19.35 0.95
CA THR A 125 3.71 19.91 2.15
C THR A 125 4.22 21.35 1.93
N PHE A 126 4.58 21.72 0.69
CA PHE A 126 5.05 23.08 0.35
C PHE A 126 3.95 24.00 -0.19
N ASP A 127 2.90 23.48 -0.84
CA ASP A 127 1.69 24.24 -1.18
C ASP A 127 0.43 23.39 -0.95
N SER A 128 -0.03 23.36 0.30
CA SER A 128 -1.21 22.61 0.71
C SER A 128 -2.53 23.17 0.16
N THR A 129 -2.49 24.39 -0.41
CA THR A 129 -3.64 25.08 -1.03
C THR A 129 -3.83 24.71 -2.51
N ASN A 130 -2.87 23.98 -3.10
CA ASN A 130 -2.87 23.70 -4.52
C ASN A 130 -3.85 22.59 -4.92
N LEU A 131 -5.08 22.97 -5.26
CA LEU A 131 -6.14 22.04 -5.67
C LEU A 131 -5.75 21.17 -6.88
N SER A 132 -4.90 21.67 -7.78
CA SER A 132 -4.42 20.90 -8.93
C SER A 132 -3.47 19.76 -8.51
N ILE A 133 -2.50 20.04 -7.65
CA ILE A 133 -1.58 19.02 -7.12
C ILE A 133 -2.36 18.00 -6.27
N ARG A 134 -3.27 18.47 -5.41
CA ARG A 134 -4.19 17.62 -4.63
C ARG A 134 -5.03 16.69 -5.50
N ARG A 135 -5.56 17.17 -6.63
CA ARG A 135 -6.31 16.34 -7.59
C ARG A 135 -5.46 15.25 -8.24
N ILE A 136 -4.23 15.57 -8.60
CA ILE A 136 -3.30 14.58 -9.18
C ILE A 136 -2.96 13.51 -8.12
N ALA A 137 -2.68 13.91 -6.89
CA ALA A 137 -2.47 12.99 -5.76
C ALA A 137 -3.71 12.12 -5.48
N SER A 138 -4.91 12.72 -5.44
CA SER A 138 -6.18 12.00 -5.27
C SER A 138 -6.39 10.93 -6.34
N ASN A 139 -6.14 11.26 -7.61
CA ASN A 139 -6.26 10.33 -8.73
C ASN A 139 -5.15 9.26 -8.75
N LEU A 140 -4.00 9.51 -8.14
CA LEU A 140 -2.98 8.48 -7.90
C LEU A 140 -3.45 7.49 -6.83
N GLU A 141 -3.96 7.98 -5.69
CA GLU A 141 -4.47 7.13 -4.63
C GLU A 141 -5.69 6.31 -5.06
N VAL A 142 -6.56 6.84 -5.94
CA VAL A 142 -7.61 6.06 -6.60
C VAL A 142 -7.03 4.89 -7.40
N LYS A 143 -6.03 5.11 -8.25
CA LYS A 143 -5.39 4.04 -9.03
C LYS A 143 -4.75 2.95 -8.15
N VAL A 144 -4.20 3.33 -6.99
CA VAL A 144 -3.63 2.37 -6.05
C VAL A 144 -4.74 1.63 -5.28
N GLY A 145 -5.88 2.26 -5.01
CA GLY A 145 -7.09 1.57 -4.54
C GLY A 145 -7.63 0.58 -5.57
N ASP A 146 -7.69 0.98 -6.85
CA ASP A 146 -8.13 0.13 -7.95
C ASP A 146 -7.22 -1.09 -8.12
N ALA A 147 -5.89 -0.92 -7.97
CA ALA A 147 -4.94 -2.01 -7.91
C ALA A 147 -5.25 -2.96 -6.74
N TYR A 148 -5.33 -2.44 -5.50
CA TYR A 148 -5.70 -3.25 -4.33
C TYR A 148 -7.06 -3.95 -4.46
N MET A 149 -8.01 -3.42 -5.25
CA MET A 149 -9.27 -4.10 -5.57
C MET A 149 -9.10 -5.23 -6.60
N SER A 150 -8.34 -5.01 -7.68
CA SER A 150 -8.01 -6.09 -8.61
C SER A 150 -7.21 -7.24 -7.95
N GLU A 151 -6.54 -6.92 -6.85
CA GLU A 151 -5.75 -7.81 -6.00
C GLU A 151 -6.58 -8.50 -4.88
N ASN A 152 -7.89 -8.25 -4.80
CA ASN A 152 -8.79 -8.72 -3.73
C ASN A 152 -8.34 -8.35 -2.29
N ARG A 153 -7.74 -7.16 -2.13
CA ARG A 153 -7.33 -6.58 -0.83
C ARG A 153 -8.22 -5.38 -0.44
N PRO A 154 -9.52 -5.59 -0.12
CA PRO A 154 -10.47 -4.50 0.12
C PRO A 154 -10.03 -3.55 1.25
N MET A 155 -9.33 -4.05 2.28
CA MET A 155 -8.82 -3.20 3.37
C MET A 155 -7.72 -2.24 2.90
N ASN A 156 -6.75 -2.71 2.11
CA ASN A 156 -5.71 -1.84 1.56
C ASN A 156 -6.29 -0.84 0.54
N ALA A 157 -7.31 -1.26 -0.21
CA ALA A 157 -8.08 -0.38 -1.09
C ALA A 157 -8.81 0.73 -0.31
N ILE A 158 -9.47 0.41 0.81
CA ILE A 158 -10.13 1.40 1.69
C ILE A 158 -9.13 2.47 2.14
N PHE A 159 -7.91 2.11 2.55
CA PHE A 159 -6.90 3.11 2.94
C PHE A 159 -6.51 4.03 1.79
N ALA A 160 -6.26 3.49 0.60
CA ALA A 160 -5.93 4.28 -0.59
C ALA A 160 -7.07 5.22 -1.00
N TYR A 161 -8.31 4.72 -1.15
CA TYR A 161 -9.45 5.56 -1.49
C TYR A 161 -9.82 6.58 -0.40
N ARG A 162 -9.57 6.30 0.89
CA ARG A 162 -9.68 7.31 1.96
C ARG A 162 -8.65 8.41 1.77
N SER A 163 -7.39 8.09 1.48
CA SER A 163 -6.38 9.12 1.22
C SER A 163 -6.64 9.87 -0.10
N ALA A 164 -7.30 9.26 -1.08
CA ALA A 164 -7.82 10.00 -2.24
C ALA A 164 -8.80 11.11 -1.83
N LEU A 165 -9.67 10.86 -0.84
CA LEU A 165 -10.63 11.85 -0.32
C LEU A 165 -10.02 12.85 0.68
N GLU A 166 -8.93 12.51 1.36
CA GLU A 166 -8.10 13.48 2.12
C GLU A 166 -7.41 14.50 1.21
N ASN A 167 -7.09 14.08 -0.01
CA ASN A 167 -6.47 14.90 -1.04
C ASN A 167 -7.51 15.76 -1.79
N ASP A 168 -8.55 15.15 -2.37
CA ASP A 168 -9.73 15.82 -2.94
C ASP A 168 -11.01 15.08 -2.52
N SER A 169 -11.77 15.67 -1.60
CA SER A 169 -13.03 15.13 -1.09
C SER A 169 -14.18 15.14 -2.10
N THR A 170 -13.98 15.72 -3.29
CA THR A 170 -14.94 15.69 -4.40
C THR A 170 -14.67 14.54 -5.39
N ASN A 171 -13.74 13.63 -5.10
CA ASN A 171 -13.40 12.52 -5.99
C ASN A 171 -14.52 11.45 -6.05
N ILE A 172 -15.34 11.55 -7.09
CA ILE A 172 -16.48 10.65 -7.36
C ILE A 172 -16.04 9.18 -7.46
N GLN A 173 -14.88 8.89 -8.06
CA GLN A 173 -14.42 7.50 -8.23
C GLN A 173 -14.02 6.88 -6.88
N ALA A 174 -13.33 7.63 -6.01
CA ALA A 174 -13.02 7.18 -4.65
C ALA A 174 -14.30 6.90 -3.83
N HIS A 175 -15.32 7.76 -3.94
CA HIS A 175 -16.63 7.53 -3.32
C HIS A 175 -17.36 6.29 -3.89
N LEU A 176 -17.36 6.10 -5.21
CA LEU A 176 -17.99 4.91 -5.82
C LEU A 176 -17.30 3.61 -5.38
N ALA A 177 -15.97 3.57 -5.39
CA ALA A 177 -15.23 2.37 -5.03
C ALA A 177 -15.35 2.04 -3.53
N LEU A 178 -15.25 3.03 -2.63
CA LEU A 178 -15.57 2.83 -1.21
C LEU A 178 -17.00 2.35 -1.02
N GLY A 179 -17.96 2.93 -1.74
CA GLY A 179 -19.36 2.52 -1.71
C GLY A 179 -19.55 1.03 -2.09
N GLN A 180 -18.82 0.55 -3.09
CA GLN A 180 -18.83 -0.85 -3.52
C GLN A 180 -18.13 -1.80 -2.53
N ILE A 181 -17.01 -1.39 -1.91
CA ILE A 181 -16.31 -2.20 -0.90
C ILE A 181 -17.16 -2.34 0.38
N TYR A 182 -17.69 -1.22 0.89
CA TYR A 182 -18.57 -1.28 2.05
C TYR A 182 -19.84 -2.07 1.73
N TYR A 183 -20.31 -2.08 0.48
CA TYR A 183 -21.42 -2.93 0.07
C TYR A 183 -21.06 -4.43 0.11
N SER A 184 -19.95 -4.89 -0.47
CA SER A 184 -19.58 -6.31 -0.45
C SER A 184 -19.34 -6.83 0.97
N ARG A 185 -18.86 -5.97 1.87
CA ARG A 185 -18.69 -6.23 3.30
C ARG A 185 -19.98 -6.07 4.12
N GLU A 186 -21.12 -5.72 3.48
CA GLU A 186 -22.42 -5.39 4.10
C GLU A 186 -22.35 -4.29 5.18
N GLU A 187 -21.36 -3.40 5.09
CA GLU A 187 -21.25 -2.18 5.88
C GLU A 187 -22.21 -1.11 5.29
N PHE A 188 -23.49 -1.48 5.18
CA PHE A 188 -24.50 -0.84 4.32
C PHE A 188 -24.70 0.67 4.56
N GLU A 189 -24.57 1.17 5.79
CA GLU A 189 -24.66 2.62 6.06
C GLU A 189 -23.44 3.39 5.51
N LEU A 190 -22.23 2.82 5.56
CA LEU A 190 -21.05 3.42 4.92
C LEU A 190 -21.14 3.33 3.40
N ALA A 191 -21.67 2.22 2.87
CA ALA A 191 -21.97 2.08 1.45
C ALA A 191 -22.95 3.17 0.98
N LYS A 192 -24.11 3.30 1.64
CA LYS A 192 -25.10 4.35 1.35
C LYS A 192 -24.53 5.76 1.47
N HIS A 193 -23.68 6.02 2.47
CA HIS A 193 -23.03 7.32 2.63
C HIS A 193 -22.19 7.69 1.40
N HIS A 194 -21.20 6.85 1.04
CA HIS A 194 -20.31 7.18 -0.08
C HIS A 194 -21.01 7.18 -1.44
N LEU A 195 -21.98 6.28 -1.67
CA LEU A 195 -22.77 6.25 -2.91
C LEU A 195 -23.69 7.49 -3.05
N ARG A 196 -24.25 8.01 -1.95
CA ARG A 196 -25.00 9.27 -1.94
C ARG A 196 -24.09 10.45 -2.30
N SER A 197 -22.90 10.55 -1.69
CA SER A 197 -21.92 11.59 -2.05
C SER A 197 -21.48 11.50 -3.51
N ALA A 198 -21.23 10.31 -4.06
CA ALA A 198 -20.93 10.13 -5.49
C ALA A 198 -22.06 10.66 -6.39
N ARG A 199 -23.33 10.43 -6.01
CA ARG A 199 -24.51 10.93 -6.73
C ARG A 199 -24.67 12.46 -6.62
N GLU A 200 -24.40 13.03 -5.45
CA GLU A 200 -24.50 14.47 -5.19
C GLU A 200 -23.38 15.29 -5.85
N LEU A 201 -22.18 14.70 -5.98
CA LEU A 201 -21.03 15.32 -6.63
C LEU A 201 -21.08 15.22 -8.17
N SER A 202 -21.85 14.28 -8.73
CA SER A 202 -21.92 14.06 -10.18
C SER A 202 -22.92 14.98 -10.87
N SER A 203 -22.46 15.70 -11.89
CA SER A 203 -23.32 16.53 -12.77
C SER A 203 -24.17 15.72 -13.76
N SER A 204 -24.04 14.38 -13.78
CA SER A 204 -24.79 13.48 -14.66
C SER A 204 -25.08 12.13 -13.99
N ALA A 205 -26.08 11.41 -14.49
CA ALA A 205 -26.50 10.13 -13.91
C ALA A 205 -25.41 9.05 -14.05
N ILE A 206 -24.93 8.52 -12.93
CA ILE A 206 -23.97 7.43 -12.89
C ILE A 206 -24.72 6.12 -13.16
N ARG A 207 -24.34 5.42 -14.24
CA ARG A 207 -24.99 4.18 -14.68
C ARG A 207 -24.95 3.12 -13.57
N GLY A 208 -26.11 2.54 -13.25
CA GLY A 208 -26.27 1.50 -12.24
C GLY A 208 -26.22 1.97 -10.78
N LEU A 209 -26.00 3.26 -10.51
CA LEU A 209 -25.84 3.76 -9.13
C LEU A 209 -27.14 3.66 -8.32
N ASP A 210 -28.25 4.17 -8.85
CA ASP A 210 -29.54 4.11 -8.14
C ASP A 210 -30.08 2.66 -8.06
N GLU A 211 -29.75 1.80 -9.04
CA GLU A 211 -30.05 0.36 -9.01
C GLU A 211 -29.28 -0.35 -7.89
N LEU A 212 -27.98 -0.06 -7.76
CA LEU A 212 -27.13 -0.55 -6.66
C LEU A 212 -27.63 -0.04 -5.30
N MET A 213 -28.03 1.23 -5.19
CA MET A 213 -28.57 1.78 -3.94
C MET A 213 -29.90 1.11 -3.54
N LEU A 214 -30.79 0.82 -4.50
CA LEU A 214 -32.01 0.04 -4.25
C LEU A 214 -31.72 -1.42 -3.87
N LYS A 215 -30.69 -2.04 -4.47
CA LYS A 215 -30.19 -3.37 -4.10
C LYS A 215 -29.69 -3.38 -2.65
N ILE A 216 -28.89 -2.39 -2.27
CA ILE A 216 -28.39 -2.17 -0.90
C ILE A 216 -29.53 -1.98 0.11
N GLU A 217 -30.50 -1.10 -0.15
CA GLU A 217 -31.60 -0.84 0.81
C GLU A 217 -32.48 -2.09 1.00
N LYS A 218 -32.67 -2.89 -0.05
CA LYS A 218 -33.35 -4.19 0.01
C LYS A 218 -32.54 -5.24 0.79
N GLU A 219 -31.25 -5.41 0.49
CA GLU A 219 -30.39 -6.41 1.14
C GLU A 219 -30.12 -6.05 2.62
N GLU A 220 -30.02 -4.76 2.95
CA GLU A 220 -30.02 -4.30 4.34
C GLU A 220 -31.34 -4.60 5.07
N SER A 221 -32.48 -4.45 4.40
CA SER A 221 -33.77 -4.84 4.99
C SER A 221 -33.87 -6.35 5.25
N VAL A 222 -33.14 -7.17 4.50
CA VAL A 222 -33.05 -8.63 4.68
C VAL A 222 -32.03 -8.99 5.76
N SER A 223 -30.86 -8.35 5.81
CA SER A 223 -29.82 -8.59 6.82
C SER A 223 -30.26 -8.20 8.23
N LYS A 224 -31.13 -7.20 8.37
CA LYS A 224 -31.83 -6.85 9.62
C LYS A 224 -32.74 -7.97 10.15
N ASN A 225 -33.03 -8.99 9.33
CA ASN A 225 -33.76 -10.21 9.73
C ASN A 225 -32.84 -11.46 9.84
N TYR A 226 -31.52 -11.32 9.73
CA TYR A 226 -30.60 -12.45 9.89
C TYR A 226 -30.65 -13.01 11.31
N GLN A 227 -31.05 -14.27 11.42
CA GLN A 227 -31.04 -14.99 12.68
C GLN A 227 -29.59 -15.21 13.11
N THR A 228 -29.28 -14.80 14.34
CA THR A 228 -27.89 -14.61 14.81
C THR A 228 -27.62 -15.48 16.04
N ILE A 229 -26.45 -16.10 16.09
CA ILE A 229 -25.89 -16.77 17.27
C ILE A 229 -24.67 -15.96 17.73
N GLU A 230 -24.68 -15.51 18.98
CA GLU A 230 -23.51 -14.95 19.63
C GLU A 230 -22.80 -16.07 20.42
N ALA A 231 -21.50 -16.22 20.20
CA ALA A 231 -20.61 -17.12 20.91
C ALA A 231 -19.36 -16.34 21.38
N SER A 232 -18.63 -16.90 22.35
CA SER A 232 -17.50 -16.22 23.01
C SER A 232 -16.49 -15.60 22.04
N ASN A 233 -16.20 -16.29 20.94
CA ASN A 233 -15.23 -15.88 19.93
C ASN A 233 -15.84 -15.51 18.56
N PHE A 234 -17.16 -15.68 18.38
CA PHE A 234 -17.81 -15.61 17.07
C PHE A 234 -19.19 -14.94 17.10
N VAL A 235 -19.53 -14.20 16.04
CA VAL A 235 -20.90 -13.74 15.77
C VAL A 235 -21.34 -14.36 14.46
N VAL A 236 -22.31 -15.28 14.51
CA VAL A 236 -22.72 -16.09 13.36
C VAL A 236 -24.10 -15.68 12.88
N ARG A 237 -24.22 -15.39 11.60
CA ARG A 237 -25.47 -14.98 10.95
C ARG A 237 -25.89 -15.99 9.91
N PHE A 238 -27.17 -16.35 9.90
CA PHE A 238 -27.74 -17.26 8.91
C PHE A 238 -28.41 -16.48 7.78
N GLU A 239 -27.91 -16.69 6.56
CA GLU A 239 -28.56 -16.22 5.34
C GLU A 239 -29.30 -17.40 4.70
N GLY A 240 -30.64 -17.32 4.70
CA GLY A 240 -31.53 -18.38 4.27
C GLY A 240 -32.22 -19.10 5.43
N ALA A 241 -32.07 -20.43 5.52
CA ALA A 241 -32.76 -21.25 6.51
C ALA A 241 -32.10 -21.17 7.91
N TRP A 242 -32.91 -21.24 8.97
CA TRP A 242 -32.36 -21.42 10.32
C TRP A 242 -31.89 -22.87 10.51
N LYS A 243 -30.57 -23.07 10.47
CA LYS A 243 -29.89 -24.37 10.61
C LYS A 243 -28.72 -24.28 11.59
N PRO A 244 -28.97 -23.99 12.88
CA PRO A 244 -27.92 -23.78 13.88
C PRO A 244 -26.96 -24.99 14.02
N GLU A 245 -27.42 -26.20 13.67
CA GLU A 245 -26.61 -27.41 13.57
C GLU A 245 -25.39 -27.26 12.65
N LEU A 246 -25.48 -26.48 11.57
CA LEU A 246 -24.37 -26.20 10.66
C LEU A 246 -23.26 -25.40 11.36
N PHE A 247 -23.62 -24.46 12.24
CA PHE A 247 -22.64 -23.75 13.06
C PHE A 247 -22.06 -24.68 14.13
N TYR A 248 -22.88 -25.45 14.84
CA TYR A 248 -22.39 -26.34 15.90
C TYR A 248 -21.49 -27.47 15.37
N GLN A 249 -21.64 -27.87 14.10
CA GLN A 249 -20.70 -28.76 13.41
C GLN A 249 -19.35 -28.08 13.13
N ALA A 250 -19.35 -26.80 12.74
CA ALA A 250 -18.14 -26.04 12.45
C ALA A 250 -17.43 -25.49 13.71
N LEU A 251 -18.16 -25.25 14.80
CA LEU A 251 -17.67 -24.56 16.01
C LEU A 251 -16.41 -25.19 16.63
N PRO A 252 -16.28 -26.52 16.79
CA PRO A 252 -15.05 -27.13 17.31
C PRO A 252 -13.81 -26.84 16.44
N ILE A 253 -14.02 -26.76 15.12
CA ILE A 253 -12.97 -26.47 14.14
C ILE A 253 -12.61 -24.97 14.17
N LEU A 254 -13.61 -24.10 14.32
CA LEU A 254 -13.44 -22.65 14.44
C LEU A 254 -12.66 -22.25 15.70
N GLU A 255 -13.01 -22.83 16.86
CA GLU A 255 -12.29 -22.60 18.11
C GLU A 255 -10.85 -23.17 18.03
N GLU A 256 -10.66 -24.37 17.49
CA GLU A 256 -9.32 -24.95 17.30
C GLU A 256 -8.45 -24.10 16.36
N ALA A 257 -8.98 -23.67 15.22
CA ALA A 257 -8.27 -22.82 14.27
C ALA A 257 -7.85 -21.47 14.90
N ARG A 258 -8.73 -20.87 15.71
CA ARG A 258 -8.45 -19.61 16.42
C ARG A 258 -7.41 -19.79 17.52
N GLU A 259 -7.50 -20.88 18.29
CA GLU A 259 -6.50 -21.23 19.32
C GLU A 259 -5.14 -21.57 18.68
N ARG A 260 -5.15 -22.26 17.54
CA ARG A 260 -3.96 -22.60 16.73
C ARG A 260 -3.26 -21.35 16.19
N ALA A 261 -4.00 -20.42 15.59
CA ALA A 261 -3.47 -19.13 15.14
C ALA A 261 -2.98 -18.27 16.31
N GLY A 262 -3.72 -18.24 17.43
CA GLY A 262 -3.31 -17.48 18.62
C GLY A 262 -2.05 -18.01 19.29
N ARG A 263 -1.80 -19.34 19.23
CA ARG A 263 -0.52 -19.95 19.60
C ARG A 263 0.59 -19.55 18.62
N LEU A 264 0.38 -19.73 17.32
CA LEU A 264 1.40 -19.51 16.28
C LEU A 264 1.96 -18.08 16.29
N PHE A 265 1.09 -17.09 16.49
CA PHE A 265 1.49 -15.68 16.54
C PHE A 265 1.79 -15.19 17.96
N GLU A 266 1.67 -16.04 18.99
CA GLU A 266 1.77 -15.70 20.42
C GLU A 266 0.92 -14.49 20.86
N ARG A 267 -0.27 -14.31 20.25
CA ARG A 267 -1.18 -13.19 20.55
C ARG A 267 -2.62 -13.69 20.68
N THR A 268 -3.35 -13.12 21.63
CA THR A 268 -4.79 -13.39 21.81
C THR A 268 -5.63 -12.31 21.13
N SER A 269 -6.34 -12.69 20.06
CA SER A 269 -7.44 -11.90 19.51
C SER A 269 -8.51 -11.70 20.58
N ARG A 270 -9.12 -10.51 20.60
CA ARG A 270 -10.28 -10.18 21.45
C ARG A 270 -11.51 -9.77 20.64
N LYS A 271 -11.36 -9.49 19.35
CA LYS A 271 -12.47 -9.27 18.42
C LYS A 271 -13.18 -10.61 18.19
N GLN A 272 -14.51 -10.60 18.17
CA GLN A 272 -15.28 -11.74 17.68
C GLN A 272 -15.17 -11.79 16.15
N ILE A 273 -14.89 -12.97 15.59
CA ILE A 273 -14.88 -13.16 14.14
C ILE A 273 -16.34 -13.29 13.69
N THR A 274 -16.75 -12.47 12.72
CA THR A 274 -18.10 -12.57 12.15
C THR A 274 -18.13 -13.66 11.08
N ILE A 275 -19.13 -14.53 11.14
CA ILE A 275 -19.34 -15.64 10.21
C ILE A 275 -20.72 -15.51 9.57
N ILE A 276 -20.82 -15.75 8.26
CA ILE A 276 -22.10 -15.87 7.54
C ILE A 276 -22.22 -17.29 6.99
N ILE A 277 -23.33 -17.96 7.33
CA ILE A 277 -23.67 -19.30 6.86
C ILE A 277 -24.82 -19.21 5.85
N TYR A 278 -24.52 -19.54 4.59
CA TYR A 278 -25.48 -19.60 3.49
C TYR A 278 -26.15 -20.97 3.48
N SER A 279 -27.49 -21.01 3.60
CA SER A 279 -28.21 -22.27 3.87
C SER A 279 -29.61 -22.36 3.22
N GLY A 280 -29.93 -23.54 2.70
CA GLY A 280 -31.14 -23.78 1.90
C GLY A 280 -31.20 -23.00 0.58
N ASP A 281 -32.41 -22.84 0.03
CA ASP A 281 -32.65 -22.31 -1.32
C ASP A 281 -32.34 -20.80 -1.51
N GLY A 282 -31.86 -20.11 -0.47
CA GLY A 282 -31.37 -18.72 -0.56
C GLY A 282 -30.25 -18.54 -1.60
N TYR A 283 -29.55 -19.62 -1.93
CA TYR A 283 -28.48 -19.76 -2.92
C TYR A 283 -28.76 -19.15 -4.31
N GLN A 284 -30.03 -18.98 -4.71
CA GLN A 284 -30.37 -18.54 -6.08
C GLN A 284 -30.43 -17.00 -6.30
N ARG A 285 -30.14 -16.16 -5.30
CA ARG A 285 -30.31 -14.68 -5.45
C ARG A 285 -29.04 -13.85 -5.63
N SER A 286 -27.87 -14.47 -5.61
CA SER A 286 -26.57 -13.81 -5.80
C SER A 286 -25.77 -14.39 -6.99
N SER A 287 -26.45 -14.67 -8.11
CA SER A 287 -25.87 -15.23 -9.35
C SER A 287 -24.92 -14.29 -10.13
N GLU A 288 -24.26 -13.38 -9.42
CA GLU A 288 -23.25 -12.43 -9.89
C GLU A 288 -21.93 -12.59 -9.09
N ALA A 289 -21.93 -13.34 -7.99
CA ALA A 289 -20.71 -13.68 -7.25
C ALA A 289 -19.90 -14.72 -8.06
N PRO A 290 -18.61 -14.47 -8.34
CA PRO A 290 -17.80 -15.42 -9.12
C PRO A 290 -17.53 -16.74 -8.37
N ASP A 291 -17.03 -17.73 -9.11
CA ASP A 291 -17.01 -19.16 -8.74
C ASP A 291 -15.90 -19.57 -7.75
N TRP A 292 -15.45 -18.67 -6.86
CA TRP A 292 -14.26 -18.88 -6.02
C TRP A 292 -14.53 -19.66 -4.72
N SER A 293 -13.47 -20.35 -4.28
CA SER A 293 -13.16 -21.09 -3.04
C SER A 293 -14.27 -21.54 -2.06
N ALA A 294 -14.08 -22.74 -1.49
CA ALA A 294 -14.98 -23.34 -0.50
C ALA A 294 -15.08 -22.59 0.85
N GLY A 295 -14.20 -21.62 1.08
CA GLY A 295 -14.31 -20.57 2.11
C GLY A 295 -13.81 -19.24 1.54
N ILE A 296 -14.19 -18.13 2.17
CA ILE A 296 -13.77 -16.77 1.85
C ILE A 296 -13.67 -15.95 3.14
N TYR A 297 -12.60 -15.16 3.28
CA TYR A 297 -12.48 -14.04 4.21
C TYR A 297 -12.38 -12.70 3.47
N ASP A 298 -13.27 -11.75 3.78
CA ASP A 298 -13.26 -10.38 3.24
C ASP A 298 -13.29 -9.28 4.32
N GLY A 299 -13.09 -9.68 5.58
CA GLY A 299 -13.57 -8.99 6.79
C GLY A 299 -14.54 -9.86 7.60
N LYS A 300 -15.25 -10.79 6.94
CA LYS A 300 -16.06 -11.85 7.55
C LYS A 300 -15.70 -13.20 6.94
N ILE A 301 -15.84 -14.29 7.69
CA ILE A 301 -15.74 -15.64 7.14
C ILE A 301 -17.10 -16.02 6.52
N ARG A 302 -17.13 -16.40 5.24
CA ARG A 302 -18.32 -16.90 4.55
C ARG A 302 -18.23 -18.40 4.30
N LEU A 303 -19.25 -19.14 4.76
CA LEU A 303 -19.32 -20.60 4.66
C LEU A 303 -20.64 -21.02 3.99
N ARG A 304 -20.58 -21.95 3.03
CA ARG A 304 -21.74 -22.50 2.33
C ARG A 304 -22.17 -23.81 2.98
N GLU A 305 -23.47 -24.06 3.13
CA GLU A 305 -24.01 -25.33 3.67
C GLU A 305 -23.41 -26.56 2.97
N GLY A 306 -23.30 -26.52 1.63
CA GLY A 306 -22.70 -27.60 0.84
C GLY A 306 -21.21 -27.87 1.12
N GLU A 307 -20.50 -26.92 1.73
CA GLU A 307 -19.09 -27.05 2.15
C GLU A 307 -18.98 -27.54 3.60
N LEU A 308 -19.86 -27.04 4.48
CA LEU A 308 -20.01 -27.49 5.86
C LEU A 308 -20.35 -28.99 5.96
N LEU A 309 -21.02 -29.55 4.95
CA LEU A 309 -21.43 -30.97 4.89
C LEU A 309 -20.38 -31.92 4.25
N ARG A 310 -19.15 -31.47 3.99
CA ARG A 310 -18.08 -32.28 3.36
C ARG A 310 -17.22 -33.03 4.39
N ASP A 311 -16.22 -33.78 3.91
CA ASP A 311 -15.26 -34.48 4.78
C ASP A 311 -14.65 -33.52 5.82
N PRO A 312 -14.67 -33.84 7.12
CA PRO A 312 -14.20 -32.93 8.17
C PRO A 312 -12.77 -32.43 7.96
N ARG A 313 -11.87 -33.20 7.34
CA ARG A 313 -10.48 -32.76 7.09
C ARG A 313 -10.43 -31.65 6.03
N TYR A 314 -11.31 -31.71 5.03
CA TYR A 314 -11.46 -30.67 4.02
C TYR A 314 -12.02 -29.39 4.64
N LEU A 315 -13.06 -29.52 5.47
CA LEU A 315 -13.64 -28.39 6.21
C LEU A 315 -12.63 -27.76 7.19
N THR A 316 -11.87 -28.57 7.92
CA THR A 316 -10.79 -28.12 8.81
C THR A 316 -9.70 -27.35 8.07
N LYS A 317 -9.30 -27.82 6.88
CA LYS A 317 -8.33 -27.10 6.03
C LYS A 317 -8.81 -25.67 5.71
N ILE A 318 -10.06 -25.54 5.26
CA ILE A 318 -10.66 -24.26 4.88
C ILE A 318 -10.81 -23.34 6.11
N ILE A 319 -11.41 -23.83 7.19
CA ILE A 319 -11.67 -23.00 8.37
C ILE A 319 -10.35 -22.47 8.97
N ARG A 320 -9.28 -23.27 8.99
CA ARG A 320 -7.95 -22.80 9.41
C ARG A 320 -7.39 -21.71 8.49
N HIS A 321 -7.60 -21.82 7.18
CA HIS A 321 -7.19 -20.81 6.19
C HIS A 321 -7.94 -19.47 6.37
N GLU A 322 -9.27 -19.50 6.49
CA GLU A 322 -10.06 -18.27 6.67
C GLU A 322 -9.87 -17.61 8.04
N VAL A 323 -9.72 -18.42 9.11
CA VAL A 323 -9.40 -17.91 10.45
C VAL A 323 -7.99 -17.35 10.52
N ALA A 324 -7.03 -17.89 9.77
CA ALA A 324 -5.70 -17.31 9.65
C ALA A 324 -5.76 -15.88 9.08
N HIS A 325 -6.44 -15.66 7.94
CA HIS A 325 -6.65 -14.31 7.39
C HIS A 325 -7.29 -13.36 8.41
N ALA A 326 -8.33 -13.80 9.11
CA ALA A 326 -9.02 -12.99 10.13
C ALA A 326 -8.11 -12.61 11.32
N MET A 327 -7.21 -13.50 11.72
CA MET A 327 -6.22 -13.26 12.78
C MET A 327 -5.07 -12.35 12.29
N ILE A 328 -4.64 -12.49 11.03
CA ILE A 328 -3.62 -11.62 10.42
C ILE A 328 -4.12 -10.17 10.34
N GLU A 329 -5.37 -9.94 9.88
CA GLU A 329 -5.97 -8.59 9.81
C GLU A 329 -6.07 -7.90 11.20
N GLU A 330 -6.35 -8.65 12.27
CA GLU A 330 -6.43 -8.09 13.63
C GLU A 330 -5.05 -7.82 14.26
N LEU A 331 -4.08 -8.70 14.04
CA LEU A 331 -2.78 -8.65 14.71
C LEU A 331 -1.76 -7.74 14.02
N ALA A 332 -1.84 -7.64 12.69
CA ALA A 332 -0.90 -6.87 11.87
C ALA A 332 -1.61 -6.15 10.70
N PRO A 333 -2.31 -5.04 11.00
CA PRO A 333 -3.09 -4.28 10.01
C PRO A 333 -2.23 -3.46 9.01
N GLU A 334 -0.90 -3.47 9.15
CA GLU A 334 0.02 -2.81 8.21
C GLU A 334 0.41 -3.73 7.03
N LYS A 335 1.27 -3.26 6.11
CA LYS A 335 1.53 -3.94 4.82
C LYS A 335 2.38 -5.22 4.95
N ILE A 336 1.78 -6.31 5.42
CA ILE A 336 2.31 -7.66 5.16
C ILE A 336 2.29 -7.92 3.63
N PRO A 337 3.38 -8.47 3.04
CA PRO A 337 3.44 -8.87 1.63
C PRO A 337 2.54 -10.09 1.37
N ALA A 338 2.00 -10.19 0.15
CA ALA A 338 1.00 -11.22 -0.16
C ALA A 338 1.50 -12.65 0.13
N TRP A 339 2.75 -12.98 -0.22
CA TRP A 339 3.32 -14.30 0.05
C TRP A 339 3.44 -14.66 1.54
N LEU A 340 3.59 -13.69 2.46
CA LEU A 340 3.55 -14.01 3.89
C LEU A 340 2.12 -14.18 4.38
N HIS A 341 1.19 -13.32 3.93
CA HIS A 341 -0.22 -13.43 4.27
C HIS A 341 -0.78 -14.81 3.88
N GLU A 342 -0.50 -15.25 2.65
CA GLU A 342 -0.86 -16.57 2.17
C GLU A 342 -0.02 -17.68 2.82
N GLY A 343 1.28 -17.48 3.01
CA GLY A 343 2.17 -18.47 3.62
C GLY A 343 1.74 -18.83 5.05
N PHE A 344 1.32 -17.84 5.84
CA PHE A 344 0.76 -18.06 7.18
C PHE A 344 -0.55 -18.84 7.14
N SER A 345 -1.49 -18.49 6.25
CA SER A 345 -2.74 -19.24 6.08
C SER A 345 -2.50 -20.68 5.64
N ARG A 346 -1.60 -20.89 4.66
CA ARG A 346 -1.18 -22.22 4.18
C ARG A 346 -0.47 -23.04 5.27
N TYR A 347 0.32 -22.41 6.14
CA TYR A 347 0.98 -23.08 7.26
C TYR A 347 -0.01 -23.54 8.34
N LEU A 348 -1.03 -22.74 8.63
CA LEU A 348 -2.00 -23.03 9.68
C LEU A 348 -2.90 -24.23 9.37
N GLU A 349 -3.11 -24.59 8.11
CA GLU A 349 -4.03 -25.66 7.65
C GLU A 349 -3.84 -27.05 8.31
N GLY A 350 -2.60 -27.49 8.56
CA GLY A 350 -2.28 -28.90 8.86
C GLY A 350 -1.90 -29.19 10.32
N GLU A 351 -2.29 -30.35 10.85
CA GLU A 351 -1.91 -30.80 12.21
C GLU A 351 -0.54 -31.48 12.24
N ARG A 352 -0.33 -32.38 11.27
CA ARG A 352 0.96 -32.99 10.95
C ARG A 352 1.24 -32.76 9.49
N TRP A 353 1.79 -31.59 9.22
CA TRP A 353 3.14 -31.53 8.71
C TRP A 353 3.37 -32.25 7.36
N ASP A 354 2.38 -32.25 6.46
CA ASP A 354 2.43 -32.96 5.18
C ASP A 354 3.72 -32.59 4.41
N PRO A 355 4.56 -33.54 3.98
CA PRO A 355 5.65 -33.25 3.06
C PRO A 355 5.02 -32.72 1.77
N LEU A 356 5.11 -31.40 1.52
CA LEU A 356 4.03 -30.60 0.93
C LEU A 356 3.21 -31.37 -0.11
N THR A 357 1.88 -31.27 -0.09
CA THR A 357 1.05 -31.90 -1.14
C THR A 357 1.39 -31.40 -2.56
N ASP A 358 2.15 -30.30 -2.65
CA ASP A 358 2.73 -29.68 -3.84
C ASP A 358 4.28 -29.77 -3.92
N ALA A 359 4.95 -30.57 -3.07
CA ALA A 359 6.41 -30.60 -2.90
C ALA A 359 7.13 -31.04 -4.18
N SER A 360 6.71 -32.17 -4.76
CA SER A 360 7.25 -32.65 -6.04
C SER A 360 7.00 -31.65 -7.18
N TYR A 361 5.93 -30.85 -7.09
CA TYR A 361 5.63 -29.79 -8.05
C TYR A 361 6.58 -28.59 -7.87
N LEU A 362 6.86 -28.15 -6.63
CA LEU A 362 7.82 -27.10 -6.31
C LEU A 362 9.27 -27.51 -6.61
N VAL A 363 9.67 -28.72 -6.25
CA VAL A 363 10.99 -29.31 -6.59
C VAL A 363 11.23 -29.29 -8.10
N ASN A 364 10.20 -29.59 -8.90
CA ASN A 364 10.30 -29.49 -10.35
C ASN A 364 10.34 -28.02 -10.81
N ALA A 365 9.57 -27.11 -10.21
CA ALA A 365 9.64 -25.68 -10.52
C ALA A 365 11.03 -25.07 -10.26
N ILE A 366 11.68 -25.43 -9.14
CA ILE A 366 13.06 -25.03 -8.82
C ILE A 366 14.05 -25.60 -9.84
N LYS A 367 13.97 -26.90 -10.14
CA LYS A 367 14.83 -27.57 -11.15
C LYS A 367 14.69 -26.95 -12.54
N ASP A 368 13.47 -26.59 -12.93
CA ASP A 368 13.14 -25.95 -14.21
C ASP A 368 13.47 -24.45 -14.25
N ARG A 369 13.85 -23.84 -13.11
CA ARG A 369 14.00 -22.38 -12.92
C ARG A 369 12.73 -21.58 -13.26
N ARG A 370 11.59 -22.09 -12.80
CA ARG A 370 10.26 -21.47 -12.94
C ARG A 370 9.79 -20.75 -11.67
N THR A 371 10.64 -20.64 -10.65
CA THR A 371 10.30 -19.98 -9.38
C THR A 371 10.03 -18.49 -9.55
N ILE A 372 9.17 -17.94 -8.69
CA ILE A 372 8.75 -16.54 -8.75
C ILE A 372 9.53 -15.76 -7.69
N LEU A 373 9.98 -14.54 -8.01
CA LEU A 373 10.74 -13.72 -7.06
C LEU A 373 9.84 -13.26 -5.91
N PHE A 374 10.33 -13.33 -4.67
CA PHE A 374 9.57 -12.89 -3.50
C PHE A 374 9.29 -11.37 -3.48
N SER A 375 10.04 -10.58 -4.25
CA SER A 375 9.75 -9.17 -4.55
C SER A 375 8.55 -8.98 -5.48
N ASP A 376 8.25 -9.95 -6.34
CA ASP A 376 7.04 -9.97 -7.17
C ASP A 376 5.87 -10.62 -6.43
N LEU A 377 6.10 -11.69 -5.67
CA LEU A 377 5.09 -12.26 -4.75
C LEU A 377 4.79 -11.38 -3.52
N ALA A 378 5.53 -10.29 -3.32
CA ALA A 378 5.15 -9.27 -2.35
C ALA A 378 3.90 -8.50 -2.80
N LYS A 379 3.74 -8.36 -4.12
CA LYS A 379 2.51 -7.91 -4.78
C LYS A 379 1.53 -9.09 -4.81
N PRO A 380 0.21 -8.86 -4.75
CA PRO A 380 -0.77 -9.96 -4.71
C PRO A 380 -0.86 -10.68 -6.05
N PHE A 381 -1.18 -11.97 -6.01
CA PHE A 381 -0.88 -12.87 -7.13
C PHE A 381 -1.67 -12.57 -8.41
N ALA A 382 -2.82 -11.87 -8.32
CA ALA A 382 -3.57 -11.37 -9.48
C ALA A 382 -2.84 -10.26 -10.28
N SER A 383 -1.83 -9.60 -9.69
CA SER A 383 -0.97 -8.62 -10.36
C SER A 383 0.23 -9.23 -11.10
N LEU A 384 0.47 -10.53 -10.94
CA LEU A 384 1.51 -11.26 -11.67
C LEU A 384 1.14 -11.34 -13.17
N PRO A 385 2.13 -11.48 -14.08
CA PRO A 385 1.86 -11.67 -15.50
C PRO A 385 0.85 -12.80 -15.75
N GLY A 386 -0.08 -12.62 -16.69
CA GLY A 386 -1.19 -13.57 -16.93
C GLY A 386 -0.79 -14.97 -17.44
N ASN A 387 0.51 -15.23 -17.58
CA ASN A 387 1.10 -16.54 -17.88
C ASN A 387 1.84 -17.17 -16.68
N THR A 388 1.81 -16.53 -15.51
CA THR A 388 2.41 -17.02 -14.27
C THR A 388 1.52 -18.06 -13.60
N ASP A 389 2.13 -19.13 -13.08
CA ASP A 389 1.39 -20.19 -12.38
C ASP A 389 1.01 -19.72 -10.97
N ILE A 390 -0.26 -19.36 -10.78
CA ILE A 390 -0.78 -18.89 -9.49
C ILE A 390 -0.69 -19.98 -8.40
N ARG A 391 -0.76 -21.28 -8.75
CA ARG A 391 -0.57 -22.36 -7.76
C ARG A 391 0.86 -22.36 -7.25
N LEU A 392 1.85 -22.06 -8.10
CA LEU A 392 3.24 -21.96 -7.66
C LEU A 392 3.43 -20.87 -6.61
N ALA A 393 2.83 -19.70 -6.79
CA ALA A 393 2.88 -18.60 -5.82
C ALA A 393 2.38 -19.01 -4.41
N TYR A 394 1.23 -19.69 -4.32
CA TYR A 394 0.70 -20.24 -3.05
C TYR A 394 1.58 -21.32 -2.42
N VAL A 395 2.37 -22.04 -3.23
CA VAL A 395 3.22 -23.15 -2.80
C VAL A 395 4.60 -22.64 -2.34
N GLU A 396 5.16 -21.66 -3.03
CA GLU A 396 6.36 -20.92 -2.64
C GLU A 396 6.13 -20.15 -1.33
N ALA A 397 4.98 -19.46 -1.22
CA ALA A 397 4.54 -18.79 0.01
C ALA A 397 4.51 -19.73 1.23
N GLY A 398 3.86 -20.90 1.09
CA GLY A 398 3.78 -21.91 2.15
C GLY A 398 5.14 -22.55 2.48
N ALA A 399 6.00 -22.76 1.48
CA ALA A 399 7.36 -23.24 1.68
C ALA A 399 8.22 -22.24 2.46
N ALA A 400 8.13 -20.94 2.13
CA ALA A 400 8.93 -19.90 2.77
C ALA A 400 8.57 -19.68 4.26
N VAL A 401 7.28 -19.62 4.61
CA VAL A 401 6.84 -19.52 6.01
C VAL A 401 7.23 -20.75 6.84
N LYS A 402 7.26 -21.93 6.22
CA LYS A 402 7.70 -23.14 6.91
C LYS A 402 9.22 -23.27 7.03
N PHE A 403 9.97 -22.85 6.01
CA PHE A 403 11.43 -22.71 6.13
C PHE A 403 11.79 -21.83 7.34
N LEU A 404 11.08 -20.71 7.52
CA LEU A 404 11.18 -19.86 8.71
C LEU A 404 10.88 -20.65 10.00
N ALA A 405 9.71 -21.27 10.09
CA ALA A 405 9.30 -22.04 11.28
C ALA A 405 10.27 -23.18 11.67
N GLU A 406 10.86 -23.89 10.70
CA GLU A 406 11.74 -25.04 10.96
C GLU A 406 13.21 -24.66 11.19
N ASN A 407 13.71 -23.60 10.57
CA ASN A 407 15.11 -23.19 10.69
C ASN A 407 15.32 -22.08 11.74
N PHE A 408 14.26 -21.37 12.13
CA PHE A 408 14.30 -20.25 13.08
C PHE A 408 13.25 -20.39 14.22
N GLY A 409 12.41 -21.43 14.20
CA GLY A 409 11.39 -21.73 15.20
C GLY A 409 10.06 -21.01 14.96
N GLU A 410 8.93 -21.57 15.43
CA GLU A 410 7.60 -20.93 15.30
C GLU A 410 7.54 -19.54 15.95
N HIS A 411 8.32 -19.30 17.02
CA HIS A 411 8.46 -17.98 17.66
C HIS A 411 8.87 -16.88 16.66
N SER A 412 9.70 -17.22 15.66
CA SER A 412 10.09 -16.25 14.62
C SER A 412 8.89 -15.70 13.85
N LEU A 413 7.80 -16.46 13.71
CA LEU A 413 6.58 -16.01 13.04
C LEU A 413 5.79 -15.01 13.90
N ALA A 414 5.82 -15.16 15.22
CA ALA A 414 5.31 -14.18 16.18
C ALA A 414 6.15 -12.90 16.24
N ASP A 415 7.48 -13.02 16.12
CA ASP A 415 8.39 -11.87 15.98
C ASP A 415 8.15 -11.12 14.66
N MET A 416 7.98 -11.82 13.54
CA MET A 416 7.64 -11.20 12.24
C MET A 416 6.37 -10.36 12.35
N MET A 417 5.29 -10.89 12.95
CA MET A 417 4.06 -10.13 13.20
C MET A 417 4.33 -8.89 14.07
N THR A 418 5.16 -9.02 15.09
CA THR A 418 5.53 -7.90 15.99
C THR A 418 6.33 -6.81 15.27
N LEU A 419 7.19 -7.19 14.30
CA LEU A 419 7.95 -6.26 13.49
C LEU A 419 7.07 -5.56 12.42
N PHE A 420 6.14 -6.27 11.77
CA PHE A 420 5.18 -5.66 10.85
C PHE A 420 4.27 -4.66 11.56
N SER A 421 3.73 -5.00 12.74
CA SER A 421 2.93 -4.08 13.56
C SER A 421 3.74 -2.93 14.20
N ALA A 422 5.04 -2.84 13.90
CA ALA A 422 5.94 -1.75 14.26
C ALA A 422 6.47 -0.98 13.02
N GLY A 423 5.83 -1.12 11.85
CA GLY A 423 6.17 -0.37 10.63
C GLY A 423 7.45 -0.82 9.93
N ARG A 424 7.86 -2.09 10.08
CA ARG A 424 8.96 -2.68 9.30
C ARG A 424 8.46 -3.17 7.94
N ASN A 425 9.25 -2.95 6.89
CA ASN A 425 9.01 -3.54 5.57
C ASN A 425 9.52 -4.98 5.49
N THR A 426 9.12 -5.72 4.46
CA THR A 426 9.48 -7.13 4.23
C THR A 426 10.97 -7.39 4.36
N GLU A 427 11.80 -6.52 3.77
CA GLU A 427 13.26 -6.66 3.76
C GLU A 427 13.84 -6.53 5.17
N GLN A 428 13.39 -5.53 5.95
CA GLN A 428 13.80 -5.36 7.34
C GLN A 428 13.34 -6.52 8.23
N VAL A 429 12.14 -7.06 8.00
CA VAL A 429 11.61 -8.20 8.77
C VAL A 429 12.42 -9.48 8.47
N ILE A 430 12.66 -9.79 7.19
CA ILE A 430 13.42 -10.98 6.79
C ILE A 430 14.88 -10.90 7.25
N ASP A 431 15.53 -9.75 7.17
CA ASP A 431 16.89 -9.56 7.70
C ASP A 431 16.93 -9.70 9.24
N SER A 432 15.98 -9.08 9.96
CA SER A 432 15.91 -9.15 11.43
C SER A 432 15.74 -10.56 11.98
N ILE A 433 15.11 -11.46 11.22
CA ILE A 433 14.86 -12.86 11.61
C ILE A 433 15.95 -13.81 11.09
N THR A 434 16.42 -13.60 9.85
CA THR A 434 17.24 -14.60 9.12
C THR A 434 18.68 -14.18 8.85
N PHE A 435 19.03 -12.92 9.14
CA PHE A 435 20.32 -12.28 8.85
C PHE A 435 20.71 -12.42 7.37
N CYS A 436 19.73 -12.27 6.48
CA CYS A 436 19.83 -12.41 5.03
C CYS A 436 18.96 -11.37 4.32
N ASP A 437 19.42 -10.87 3.16
CA ASP A 437 18.54 -10.14 2.24
C ASP A 437 17.47 -11.07 1.62
N LEU A 438 16.42 -10.48 1.06
CA LEU A 438 15.27 -11.21 0.53
C LEU A 438 15.62 -12.21 -0.59
N ASN A 439 16.64 -11.94 -1.42
CA ASN A 439 17.06 -12.84 -2.50
C ASN A 439 17.88 -14.02 -1.95
N LEU A 440 18.78 -13.75 -1.00
CA LEU A 440 19.51 -14.80 -0.28
C LEU A 440 18.55 -15.68 0.54
N PHE A 441 17.55 -15.08 1.16
CA PHE A 441 16.47 -15.79 1.85
C PHE A 441 15.69 -16.70 0.89
N GLN A 442 15.19 -16.18 -0.24
CA GLN A 442 14.51 -16.99 -1.26
C GLN A 442 15.38 -18.17 -1.70
N LYS A 443 16.65 -17.92 -2.03
CA LYS A 443 17.55 -19.01 -2.45
C LYS A 443 17.72 -20.06 -1.34
N ARG A 444 17.79 -19.67 -0.07
CA ARG A 444 17.86 -20.63 1.04
C ARG A 444 16.57 -21.46 1.19
N VAL A 445 15.40 -20.90 0.89
CA VAL A 445 14.14 -21.67 0.78
C VAL A 445 14.23 -22.69 -0.37
N GLU A 446 14.67 -22.27 -1.56
CA GLU A 446 14.82 -23.15 -2.74
C GLU A 446 15.83 -24.29 -2.48
N ASP A 447 17.01 -23.98 -1.92
CA ASP A 447 18.05 -24.95 -1.56
C ASP A 447 17.54 -25.95 -0.49
N TRP A 448 16.78 -25.49 0.51
CA TRP A 448 16.15 -26.36 1.54
C TRP A 448 15.05 -27.26 0.97
N VAL A 449 14.17 -26.74 0.11
CA VAL A 449 13.14 -27.55 -0.57
C VAL A 449 13.79 -28.67 -1.39
N ILE A 450 14.87 -28.38 -2.12
CA ILE A 450 15.61 -29.42 -2.85
C ILE A 450 16.26 -30.42 -1.89
N TRP A 451 16.90 -29.95 -0.82
CA TRP A 451 17.56 -30.83 0.16
C TRP A 451 16.60 -31.79 0.87
N GLU A 452 15.37 -31.35 1.15
CA GLU A 452 14.35 -32.15 1.86
C GLU A 452 13.49 -33.00 0.90
N TYR A 453 13.09 -32.47 -0.25
CA TYR A 453 12.06 -33.09 -1.13
C TYR A 453 12.55 -33.67 -2.46
N ALA A 454 13.83 -33.56 -2.82
CA ALA A 454 14.35 -34.10 -4.07
C ALA A 454 15.03 -35.48 -3.96
N ARG A 455 14.77 -36.23 -2.87
CA ARG A 455 15.41 -37.53 -2.54
C ARG A 455 14.61 -38.73 -3.04
#